data_AF-A0A7V6X1D7-F1
#
_entry.id   AF-A0A7V6X1D7-F1
#
_cell.length_a   1.000
_cell.length_b   1.000
_cell.length_c   1.000
_cell.angle_alpha   90.00
_cell.angle_beta   90.00
_cell.angle_gamma   90.00
#
_symmetry.space_group_name_H-M   'P 1'
#
loop_
_entity.id
_entity.type
_entity.pdbx_description
1 polymer ?
#
loop_
_entity_poly.entity_id
_entity_poly.type
_entity_poly.pdbx_seq_one_letter_code
_entity_poly.pdbx_strand_id
1 'polypeptide(L)'
;MCQWGDTGTKGDSMEVFLHLVPAVFISFLQVMLSPVFWVVVLLVGFLHHRQAKMKEALFGARDYMPWHNTAMSLFFGLVGGLVGSFIMVFFGISLTGAGIGYLWLVAVALLLINPRYLCFSYAGGLISIASILFGFPEVDVPQLMGLVAVLHMIEALLIFVSGHMGAVPIYTRNYRGELVGGFNLQRFWPLPIIALTVIAQSSYSGSWFNMPDWWPLVKPAGDMDNLMFLLLPVLAALGYSDVAITNSPQEKSRHSALLLAVYSISLLGLSIAASHYRQFTLIPALFAPVAHEFTIVLGQNRELKGKPIYIHPPKGIMVLETVRGSVGSQLGLDTRDIILTINGMEVNNKFQASEAMAVNGWWTEMEYRDSRSGEIKQGFIRKKVGEPLGVIFVPGPGDVANVKFNPENSFLSRIWPPKKDYQQSAP
;
A
#
# COMPACT_ATOMS: atom_id res chain seq x y z
N MET A 1 32.43 -4.34 42.74
CA MET A 1 33.76 -3.77 42.43
C MET A 1 34.34 -4.61 41.30
N CYS A 2 34.15 -4.17 40.05
CA CYS A 2 34.91 -4.61 38.88
C CYS A 2 34.87 -3.41 37.91
N GLN A 3 35.96 -2.65 37.90
CA GLN A 3 36.26 -1.68 36.84
C GLN A 3 36.78 -2.44 35.63
N TRP A 4 36.29 -2.11 34.45
CA TRP A 4 37.01 -2.37 33.20
C TRP A 4 37.06 -1.06 32.42
N GLY A 5 38.30 -0.58 32.26
CA GLY A 5 38.63 0.60 31.49
C GLY A 5 38.69 0.27 30.00
N ASP A 6 38.06 1.15 29.24
CA ASP A 6 38.52 1.76 27.99
C ASP A 6 39.52 0.96 27.12
N THR A 7 39.00 0.34 26.06
CA THR A 7 39.64 0.36 24.73
C THR A 7 38.56 0.29 23.65
N GLY A 8 38.16 1.45 23.13
CA GLY A 8 37.31 1.54 21.94
C GLY A 8 37.85 0.71 20.79
N THR A 9 37.22 -0.44 20.53
CA THR A 9 37.46 -1.26 19.35
C THR A 9 36.13 -1.80 18.85
N LYS A 10 36.04 -2.11 17.55
CA LYS A 10 34.82 -2.53 16.83
C LYS A 10 33.99 -3.65 17.50
N GLY A 11 34.54 -4.38 18.49
CA GLY A 11 33.85 -5.37 19.31
C GLY A 11 32.68 -4.79 20.12
N ASP A 12 32.86 -3.63 20.76
CA ASP A 12 31.84 -3.05 21.68
C ASP A 12 30.56 -2.65 20.95
N SER A 13 30.68 -2.17 19.71
CA SER A 13 29.53 -1.77 18.91
C SER A 13 28.62 -2.95 18.56
N MET A 14 29.18 -4.12 18.28
CA MET A 14 28.41 -5.33 17.97
C MET A 14 27.64 -5.81 19.22
N GLU A 15 28.29 -5.79 20.39
CA GLU A 15 27.68 -6.25 21.64
C GLU A 15 26.46 -5.42 22.04
N VAL A 16 26.52 -4.10 21.87
CA VAL A 16 25.38 -3.21 22.15
C VAL A 16 24.17 -3.54 21.28
N PHE A 17 24.37 -3.72 19.96
CA PHE A 17 23.27 -4.09 19.07
C PHE A 17 22.73 -5.50 19.36
N LEU A 18 23.58 -6.44 19.78
CA LEU A 18 23.15 -7.77 20.21
C LEU A 18 22.22 -7.70 21.43
N HIS A 19 22.44 -6.76 22.34
CA HIS A 19 21.55 -6.52 23.48
C HIS A 19 20.27 -5.74 23.12
N LEU A 20 20.29 -4.90 22.08
CA LEU A 20 19.10 -4.19 21.60
C LEU A 20 18.09 -5.09 20.90
N VAL A 21 18.55 -6.12 20.18
CA VAL A 21 17.68 -7.08 19.49
C VAL A 21 16.62 -7.70 20.41
N PRO A 22 16.97 -8.33 21.55
CA PRO A 22 15.97 -8.89 22.45
C PRO A 22 15.09 -7.80 23.09
N ALA A 23 15.63 -6.60 23.39
CA ALA A 23 14.84 -5.51 23.94
C ALA A 23 13.75 -5.00 22.97
N VAL A 24 14.12 -4.82 21.69
CA VAL A 24 13.17 -4.48 20.61
C VAL A 24 12.13 -5.58 20.45
N PHE A 25 12.55 -6.85 20.43
CA PHE A 25 11.64 -7.97 20.26
C PHE A 25 10.64 -8.10 21.44
N ILE A 26 11.12 -7.96 22.69
CA ILE A 26 10.25 -7.98 23.88
C ILE A 26 9.26 -6.82 23.83
N SER A 27 9.73 -5.60 23.53
CA SER A 27 8.86 -4.42 23.41
C SER A 27 7.82 -4.60 22.31
N PHE A 28 8.20 -5.22 21.20
CA PHE A 28 7.33 -5.54 20.07
C PHE A 28 6.19 -6.49 20.49
N LEU A 29 6.51 -7.54 21.24
CA LEU A 29 5.50 -8.46 21.79
C LEU A 29 4.56 -7.75 22.77
N GLN A 30 5.06 -6.80 23.57
CA GLN A 30 4.23 -6.01 24.48
C GLN A 30 3.16 -5.18 23.76
N VAL A 31 3.43 -4.65 22.55
CA VAL A 31 2.41 -3.94 21.75
C VAL A 31 1.21 -4.83 21.48
N MET A 32 1.44 -6.11 21.21
CA MET A 32 0.38 -7.07 20.87
C MET A 32 -0.52 -7.41 22.07
N LEU A 33 -0.05 -7.14 23.29
CA LEU A 33 -0.85 -7.26 24.52
C LEU A 33 -1.76 -6.04 24.74
N SER A 34 -1.51 -4.93 24.05
CA SER A 34 -2.33 -3.73 24.16
C SER A 34 -3.72 -3.96 23.53
N PRO A 35 -4.82 -3.59 24.22
CA PRO A 35 -6.15 -3.63 23.63
C PRO A 35 -6.29 -2.81 22.35
N VAL A 36 -5.55 -1.69 22.26
CA VAL A 36 -5.57 -0.78 21.10
C VAL A 36 -5.09 -1.48 19.83
N PHE A 37 -4.09 -2.36 19.94
CA PHE A 37 -3.61 -3.17 18.82
C PHE A 37 -4.74 -4.00 18.21
N TRP A 38 -5.49 -4.71 19.05
CA TRP A 38 -6.61 -5.54 18.60
C TRP A 38 -7.78 -4.72 18.06
N VAL A 39 -8.03 -3.52 18.57
CA VAL A 39 -9.01 -2.59 17.96
C VAL A 39 -8.63 -2.26 16.51
N VAL A 40 -7.35 -1.96 16.24
CA VAL A 40 -6.90 -1.69 14.87
C VAL A 40 -6.99 -2.94 13.98
N VAL A 41 -6.64 -4.12 14.50
CA VAL A 41 -6.81 -5.39 13.77
C VAL A 41 -8.28 -5.65 13.42
N LEU A 42 -9.20 -5.40 14.36
CA LEU A 42 -10.65 -5.52 14.13
C LEU A 42 -11.13 -4.52 13.07
N LEU A 43 -10.64 -3.28 13.10
CA LEU A 43 -10.97 -2.27 12.09
C LEU A 43 -10.51 -2.71 10.69
N VAL A 44 -9.28 -3.23 10.57
CA VAL A 44 -8.77 -3.79 9.30
C VAL A 44 -9.64 -4.98 8.85
N GLY A 45 -10.03 -5.85 9.79
CA GLY A 45 -10.96 -6.95 9.51
C GLY A 45 -12.32 -6.50 9.01
N PHE A 46 -12.87 -5.43 9.58
CA PHE A 46 -14.12 -4.82 9.13
C PHE A 46 -13.99 -4.25 7.71
N LEU A 47 -12.88 -3.56 7.40
CA LEU A 47 -12.60 -3.04 6.06
C LEU A 47 -12.52 -4.17 5.02
N HIS A 48 -11.82 -5.27 5.33
CA HIS A 48 -11.76 -6.43 4.45
C HIS A 48 -13.11 -7.15 4.30
N HIS A 49 -13.91 -7.20 5.36
CA HIS A 49 -15.26 -7.74 5.28
C HIS A 49 -16.15 -6.92 4.33
N ARG A 50 -16.07 -5.58 4.41
CA ARG A 50 -16.79 -4.68 3.49
C ARG A 50 -16.34 -4.88 2.04
N GLN A 51 -15.04 -5.00 1.80
CA GLN A 51 -14.51 -5.29 0.45
C GLN A 51 -14.97 -6.64 -0.08
N ALA A 52 -14.97 -7.68 0.76
CA ALA A 52 -15.45 -9.00 0.37
C ALA A 52 -16.94 -9.00 0.02
N LYS A 53 -17.78 -8.25 0.76
CA LYS A 53 -19.19 -8.07 0.41
C LYS A 53 -19.39 -7.35 -0.93
N MET A 54 -18.58 -6.33 -1.21
CA MET A 54 -18.60 -5.67 -2.53
C MET A 54 -18.22 -6.64 -3.65
N LYS A 55 -17.21 -7.49 -3.40
CA LYS A 55 -16.79 -8.55 -4.32
C LYS A 55 -17.92 -9.57 -4.53
N GLU A 56 -18.51 -10.08 -3.46
CA GLU A 56 -19.66 -11.02 -3.48
C GLU A 56 -20.85 -10.46 -4.29
N ALA A 57 -21.16 -9.17 -4.15
CA ALA A 57 -22.23 -8.52 -4.91
C ALA A 57 -21.94 -8.47 -6.42
N LEU A 58 -20.67 -8.42 -6.83
CA LEU A 58 -20.28 -8.47 -8.25
C LEU A 58 -20.30 -9.89 -8.82
N PHE A 59 -19.89 -10.89 -8.02
CA PHE A 59 -19.83 -12.28 -8.46
C PHE A 59 -21.14 -13.05 -8.31
N GLY A 60 -22.05 -12.58 -7.46
CA GLY A 60 -23.22 -13.36 -7.03
C GLY A 60 -22.86 -14.60 -6.20
N ALA A 61 -21.58 -14.76 -5.83
CA ALA A 61 -21.04 -15.90 -5.10
C ALA A 61 -19.84 -15.47 -4.24
N ARG A 62 -19.55 -16.26 -3.20
CA ARG A 62 -18.47 -16.00 -2.26
C ARG A 62 -17.16 -16.62 -2.74
N ASP A 63 -16.19 -15.76 -3.05
CA ASP A 63 -14.87 -16.18 -3.55
C ASP A 63 -13.89 -16.54 -2.40
N TYR A 64 -13.76 -15.69 -1.38
CA TYR A 64 -12.87 -15.93 -0.24
C TYR A 64 -13.56 -15.74 1.11
N MET A 65 -13.01 -16.40 2.14
CA MET A 65 -13.30 -16.06 3.52
C MET A 65 -12.54 -14.76 3.92
N PRO A 66 -13.23 -13.69 4.36
CA PRO A 66 -12.61 -12.40 4.66
C PRO A 66 -11.47 -12.46 5.69
N TRP A 67 -11.52 -13.43 6.61
CA TRP A 67 -10.51 -13.61 7.65
C TRP A 67 -9.14 -13.96 7.09
N HIS A 68 -9.05 -14.63 5.93
CA HIS A 68 -7.76 -14.97 5.32
C HIS A 68 -7.01 -13.69 4.91
N ASN A 69 -7.71 -12.73 4.32
CA ASN A 69 -7.13 -11.44 3.95
C ASN A 69 -6.67 -10.66 5.20
N THR A 70 -7.46 -10.68 6.28
CA THR A 70 -7.08 -10.07 7.56
C THR A 70 -5.87 -10.75 8.18
N ALA A 71 -5.81 -12.08 8.17
CA ALA A 71 -4.68 -12.85 8.69
C ALA A 71 -3.39 -12.56 7.92
N MET A 72 -3.47 -12.48 6.58
CA MET A 72 -2.32 -12.09 5.75
C MET A 72 -1.90 -10.64 6.01
N SER A 73 -2.85 -9.71 6.17
CA SER A 73 -2.53 -8.31 6.51
C SER A 73 -1.86 -8.20 7.87
N LEU A 74 -2.35 -8.94 8.86
CA LEU A 74 -1.76 -9.02 10.18
C LEU A 74 -0.36 -9.62 10.13
N PHE A 75 -0.17 -10.75 9.45
CA PHE A 75 1.14 -11.39 9.31
C PHE A 75 2.17 -10.45 8.68
N PHE A 76 1.86 -9.88 7.51
CA PHE A 76 2.78 -8.94 6.86
C PHE A 76 2.95 -7.66 7.67
N GLY A 77 1.91 -7.17 8.34
CA GLY A 77 1.98 -6.02 9.23
C GLY A 77 2.89 -6.22 10.44
N LEU A 78 2.87 -7.42 11.04
CA LEU A 78 3.80 -7.80 12.12
C LEU A 78 5.24 -7.86 11.60
N VAL A 79 5.47 -8.53 10.47
CA VAL A 79 6.82 -8.60 9.87
C VAL A 79 7.33 -7.21 9.49
N GLY A 80 6.50 -6.40 8.84
CA GLY A 80 6.84 -5.04 8.44
C GLY A 80 7.07 -4.12 9.63
N GLY A 81 6.27 -4.26 10.69
CA GLY A 81 6.44 -3.52 11.95
C GLY A 81 7.75 -3.86 12.66
N LEU A 82 8.12 -5.14 12.69
CA LEU A 82 9.39 -5.59 13.28
C LEU A 82 10.59 -5.07 12.47
N VAL A 83 10.56 -5.23 11.15
CA VAL A 83 11.58 -4.67 10.24
C VAL A 83 11.68 -3.15 10.41
N GLY A 84 10.54 -2.47 10.45
CA GLY A 84 10.45 -1.05 10.68
C GLY A 84 11.06 -0.60 11.99
N SER A 85 10.83 -1.35 13.06
CA SER A 85 11.39 -1.11 14.38
C SER A 85 12.92 -1.14 14.36
N PHE A 86 13.50 -2.16 13.72
CA PHE A 86 14.96 -2.25 13.57
C PHE A 86 15.52 -1.10 12.74
N ILE A 87 14.84 -0.70 11.67
CA ILE A 87 15.25 0.44 10.85
C ILE A 87 15.20 1.74 11.66
N MET A 88 14.10 1.99 12.40
CA MET A 88 13.97 3.16 13.27
C MET A 88 15.11 3.23 14.30
N VAL A 89 15.39 2.11 14.98
CA VAL A 89 16.47 2.01 15.97
C VAL A 89 17.83 2.20 15.30
N PHE A 90 18.09 1.53 14.18
CA PHE A 90 19.36 1.60 13.47
C PHE A 90 19.70 3.02 12.99
N PHE A 91 18.72 3.73 12.42
CA PHE A 91 18.91 5.12 11.99
C PHE A 91 18.83 6.13 13.14
N GLY A 92 18.43 5.69 14.34
CA GLY A 92 18.36 6.55 15.51
C GLY A 92 17.19 7.54 15.47
N ILE A 93 16.09 7.16 14.82
CA ILE A 93 14.94 8.03 14.61
C ILE A 93 14.11 8.09 15.88
N SER A 94 14.10 9.27 16.49
CA SER A 94 13.38 9.57 17.73
C SER A 94 12.02 10.20 17.46
N LEU A 95 11.03 9.79 18.26
CA LEU A 95 9.70 10.36 18.32
C LEU A 95 9.66 11.63 19.18
N THR A 96 10.61 11.80 20.10
CA THR A 96 10.78 13.04 20.86
C THR A 96 11.18 14.15 19.91
N GLY A 97 10.46 15.26 19.93
CA GLY A 97 10.70 16.38 19.02
C GLY A 97 10.14 16.20 17.60
N ALA A 98 9.76 14.98 17.17
CA ALA A 98 9.13 14.78 15.86
C ALA A 98 7.72 15.39 15.75
N GLY A 99 7.12 15.81 16.87
CA GLY A 99 5.81 16.49 16.86
C GLY A 99 4.64 15.58 16.52
N ILE A 100 4.63 14.32 16.98
CA ILE A 100 3.61 13.31 16.64
C ILE A 100 2.18 13.79 16.92
N GLY A 101 1.97 14.55 18.00
CA GLY A 101 0.66 15.14 18.30
C GLY A 101 0.19 16.08 17.19
N TYR A 102 1.07 16.98 16.72
CA TYR A 102 0.80 17.85 15.58
C TYR A 102 0.62 17.06 14.29
N LEU A 103 1.44 16.02 14.07
CA LEU A 103 1.36 15.16 12.90
C LEU A 103 -0.02 14.53 12.76
N TRP A 104 -0.54 13.93 13.84
CA TRP A 104 -1.88 13.35 13.85
C TRP A 104 -2.97 14.41 13.66
N LEU A 105 -2.87 15.54 14.36
CA LEU A 105 -3.87 16.63 14.24
C LEU A 105 -3.97 17.13 12.79
N VAL A 106 -2.83 17.42 12.16
CA VAL A 106 -2.77 17.91 10.78
C VAL A 106 -3.18 16.83 9.78
N ALA A 107 -2.75 15.57 9.97
CA ALA A 107 -3.16 14.47 9.09
C ALA A 107 -4.68 14.24 9.12
N VAL A 108 -5.31 14.32 10.30
CA VAL A 108 -6.77 14.23 10.44
C VAL A 108 -7.45 15.45 9.82
N ALA A 109 -6.93 16.66 10.01
CA ALA A 109 -7.47 17.85 9.35
C ALA A 109 -7.42 17.75 7.82
N LEU A 110 -6.31 17.25 7.27
CA LEU A 110 -6.13 17.02 5.84
C LEU A 110 -7.05 15.91 5.30
N LEU A 111 -7.27 14.84 6.08
CA LEU A 111 -8.25 13.79 5.77
C LEU A 111 -9.66 14.36 5.57
N LEU A 112 -10.08 15.33 6.39
CA LEU A 112 -11.39 15.99 6.27
C LEU A 112 -11.54 16.80 4.97
N ILE A 113 -10.43 17.31 4.42
CA ILE A 113 -10.42 18.00 3.12
C ILE A 113 -10.51 16.97 1.99
N ASN A 114 -9.65 15.96 2.02
CA ASN A 114 -9.69 14.84 1.10
C ASN A 114 -8.94 13.63 1.68
N PRO A 115 -9.53 12.42 1.67
CA PRO A 115 -8.87 11.23 2.20
C PRO A 115 -7.49 10.92 1.62
N ARG A 116 -7.18 11.40 0.41
CA ARG A 116 -5.86 11.24 -0.22
C ARG A 116 -4.72 11.94 0.52
N TYR A 117 -5.03 12.95 1.34
CA TYR A 117 -4.04 13.75 2.08
C TYR A 117 -3.75 13.23 3.49
N LEU A 118 -4.32 12.08 3.88
CA LEU A 118 -4.08 11.47 5.19
C LEU A 118 -2.61 11.07 5.40
N CYS A 119 -1.88 10.82 4.32
CA CYS A 119 -0.50 10.40 4.36
C CYS A 119 0.41 11.40 5.09
N PHE A 120 1.30 10.90 5.95
CA PHE A 120 2.20 11.70 6.77
C PHE A 120 3.24 12.51 5.98
N SER A 121 3.45 12.25 4.69
CA SER A 121 4.26 13.14 3.85
C SER A 121 3.68 14.55 3.73
N TYR A 122 2.35 14.67 3.61
CA TYR A 122 1.66 15.95 3.52
C TYR A 122 1.69 16.68 4.85
N ALA A 123 1.22 16.02 5.91
CA ALA A 123 1.17 16.59 7.24
C ALA A 123 2.59 16.93 7.76
N GLY A 124 3.54 16.01 7.61
CA GLY A 124 4.93 16.20 8.03
C GLY A 124 5.62 17.31 7.25
N GLY A 125 5.42 17.39 5.94
CA GLY A 125 5.96 18.49 5.12
C GLY A 125 5.38 19.84 5.52
N LEU A 126 4.06 19.93 5.67
CA LEU A 126 3.38 21.16 6.08
C LEU A 126 3.85 21.64 7.47
N ILE A 127 3.92 20.72 8.44
CA ILE A 127 4.43 20.98 9.79
C ILE A 127 5.87 21.47 9.73
N SER A 128 6.72 20.81 8.95
CA SER A 128 8.14 21.17 8.84
C SER A 128 8.33 22.56 8.22
N ILE A 129 7.58 22.87 7.15
CA ILE A 129 7.61 24.19 6.52
C ILE A 129 7.12 25.26 7.51
N ALA A 130 6.02 25.01 8.23
CA ALA A 130 5.50 25.94 9.22
C ALA A 130 6.51 26.17 10.37
N SER A 131 7.14 25.12 10.86
CA SER A 131 8.19 25.18 11.88
C SER A 131 9.38 26.04 11.43
N ILE A 132 9.83 25.88 10.19
CA ILE A 132 10.96 26.64 9.63
C ILE A 132 10.60 28.12 9.41
N LEU A 133 9.40 28.41 8.90
CA LEU A 133 9.00 29.77 8.53
C LEU A 133 8.51 30.60 9.73
N PHE A 134 7.78 29.98 10.65
CA PHE A 134 7.09 30.66 11.74
C PHE A 134 7.62 30.29 13.12
N GLY A 135 8.52 29.31 13.23
CA GLY A 135 9.00 28.80 14.51
C GLY A 135 7.96 27.96 15.27
N PHE A 136 6.80 27.67 14.67
CA PHE A 136 5.72 26.89 15.28
C PHE A 136 5.02 25.97 14.26
N PRO A 137 4.71 24.72 14.62
CA PRO A 137 5.07 24.05 15.88
C PRO A 137 6.57 23.79 15.95
N GLU A 138 7.12 23.75 17.17
CA GLU A 138 8.53 23.41 17.38
C GLU A 138 8.73 21.92 17.13
N VAL A 139 9.36 21.58 16.02
CA VAL A 139 9.59 20.19 15.61
C VAL A 139 11.01 19.99 15.06
N ASP A 140 11.54 18.80 15.30
CA ASP A 140 12.80 18.39 14.72
C ASP A 140 12.57 17.81 13.31
N VAL A 141 12.69 18.68 12.31
CA VAL A 141 12.40 18.37 10.89
C VAL A 141 13.13 17.11 10.39
N PRO A 142 14.45 16.92 10.56
CA PRO A 142 15.13 15.67 10.24
C PRO A 142 14.52 14.42 10.86
N GLN A 143 14.14 14.46 12.14
CA GLN A 143 13.52 13.31 12.83
C GLN A 143 12.14 13.01 12.26
N LEU A 144 11.33 14.05 12.05
CA LEU A 144 10.01 13.93 11.45
C LEU A 144 10.08 13.39 10.02
N MET A 145 10.98 13.92 9.19
CA MET A 145 11.18 13.46 7.81
C MET A 145 11.79 12.05 7.75
N GLY A 146 12.67 11.70 8.68
CA GLY A 146 13.17 10.34 8.86
C GLY A 146 12.05 9.36 9.19
N LEU A 147 11.17 9.71 10.14
CA LEU A 147 9.99 8.91 10.49
C LEU A 147 9.10 8.70 9.26
N VAL A 148 8.79 9.78 8.54
CA VAL A 148 8.01 9.70 7.29
C VAL A 148 8.69 8.77 6.28
N ALA A 149 10.00 8.90 6.09
CA ALA A 149 10.76 8.06 5.17
C ALA A 149 10.67 6.57 5.53
N VAL A 150 10.89 6.22 6.80
CA VAL A 150 10.86 4.81 7.24
C VAL A 150 9.46 4.21 7.11
N LEU A 151 8.40 4.95 7.47
CA LEU A 151 7.03 4.48 7.31
C LEU A 151 6.69 4.15 5.84
N HIS A 152 7.07 5.02 4.90
CA HIS A 152 6.86 4.77 3.47
C HIS A 152 7.77 3.69 2.91
N MET A 153 8.97 3.50 3.47
CA MET A 153 9.84 2.39 3.09
C MET A 153 9.22 1.05 3.49
N ILE A 154 8.67 0.96 4.69
CA ILE A 154 7.93 -0.23 5.14
C ILE A 154 6.68 -0.43 4.27
N GLU A 155 5.95 0.64 3.98
CA GLU A 155 4.80 0.58 3.08
C GLU A 155 5.19 0.03 1.70
N ALA A 156 6.28 0.53 1.11
CA ALA A 156 6.79 0.05 -0.17
C ALA A 156 7.11 -1.45 -0.13
N LEU A 157 7.74 -1.94 0.95
CA LEU A 157 7.98 -3.37 1.15
C LEU A 157 6.66 -4.14 1.21
N LEU A 158 5.70 -3.69 2.02
CA LEU A 158 4.40 -4.35 2.19
C LEU A 158 3.59 -4.40 0.89
N ILE A 159 3.61 -3.32 0.11
CA ILE A 159 3.01 -3.24 -1.22
C ILE A 159 3.69 -4.25 -2.14
N PHE A 160 5.03 -4.33 -2.14
CA PHE A 160 5.76 -5.24 -3.01
C PHE A 160 5.36 -6.71 -2.78
N VAL A 161 5.28 -7.16 -1.52
CA VAL A 161 4.93 -8.55 -1.21
C VAL A 161 3.43 -8.84 -1.28
N SER A 162 2.57 -7.90 -0.85
CA SER A 162 1.16 -8.21 -0.57
C SER A 162 0.14 -7.21 -1.11
N GLY A 163 0.57 -6.12 -1.77
CA GLY A 163 -0.33 -5.08 -2.27
C GLY A 163 -1.27 -5.51 -3.40
N HIS A 164 -0.92 -6.58 -4.12
CA HIS A 164 -1.76 -7.17 -5.18
C HIS A 164 -2.84 -8.12 -4.65
N MET A 165 -2.73 -8.57 -3.38
CA MET A 165 -3.63 -9.57 -2.82
C MET A 165 -5.00 -8.95 -2.54
N GLY A 166 -6.06 -9.69 -2.85
CA GLY A 166 -7.43 -9.22 -2.63
C GLY A 166 -7.89 -8.12 -3.60
N ALA A 167 -7.26 -8.03 -4.78
CA ALA A 167 -7.72 -7.19 -5.87
C ALA A 167 -9.21 -7.42 -6.18
N VAL A 168 -9.95 -6.34 -6.40
CA VAL A 168 -11.39 -6.35 -6.68
C VAL A 168 -11.62 -5.92 -8.13
N PRO A 169 -12.38 -6.67 -8.94
CA PRO A 169 -12.61 -6.33 -10.33
C PRO A 169 -13.54 -5.12 -10.42
N ILE A 170 -13.23 -4.20 -11.33
CA ILE A 170 -13.97 -2.95 -11.50
C ILE A 170 -14.17 -2.61 -12.98
N TYR A 171 -15.19 -1.81 -13.25
CA TYR A 171 -15.40 -1.14 -14.53
C TYR A 171 -15.21 0.35 -14.34
N THR A 172 -14.37 0.94 -15.17
CA THR A 172 -14.05 2.35 -15.07
C THR A 172 -13.89 2.98 -16.44
N ARG A 173 -13.76 4.31 -16.47
CA ARG A 173 -13.40 5.05 -17.68
C ARG A 173 -11.98 5.56 -17.56
N ASN A 174 -11.18 5.29 -18.58
CA ASN A 174 -9.85 5.87 -18.67
C ASN A 174 -9.91 7.33 -19.14
N TYR A 175 -8.76 8.00 -19.32
CA TYR A 175 -8.74 9.40 -19.76
C TYR A 175 -9.21 9.62 -21.20
N ARG A 176 -9.28 8.56 -22.02
CA ARG A 176 -9.89 8.60 -23.36
C ARG A 176 -11.41 8.43 -23.33
N GLY A 177 -12.01 8.23 -22.14
CA GLY A 177 -13.44 8.00 -21.98
C GLY A 177 -13.89 6.56 -22.28
N GLU A 178 -12.96 5.69 -22.68
CA GLU A 178 -13.21 4.28 -22.99
C GLU A 178 -13.66 3.55 -21.72
N LEU A 179 -14.72 2.73 -21.82
CA LEU A 179 -15.14 1.85 -20.73
C LEU A 179 -14.21 0.64 -20.72
N VAL A 180 -13.49 0.46 -19.61
CA VAL A 180 -12.45 -0.56 -19.48
C VAL A 180 -12.63 -1.33 -18.19
N GLY A 181 -12.28 -2.62 -18.23
CA GLY A 181 -12.12 -3.41 -17.03
C GLY A 181 -10.82 -3.05 -16.32
N GLY A 182 -10.72 -3.49 -15.07
CA GLY A 182 -9.49 -3.38 -14.30
C GLY A 182 -9.69 -3.91 -12.90
N PHE A 183 -8.72 -3.62 -12.04
CA PHE A 183 -8.73 -4.04 -10.65
C PHE A 183 -8.48 -2.86 -9.72
N ASN A 184 -9.32 -2.73 -8.70
CA ASN A 184 -9.03 -1.88 -7.56
C ASN A 184 -8.15 -2.66 -6.56
N LEU A 185 -6.98 -2.12 -6.26
CA LEU A 185 -6.03 -2.64 -5.30
C LEU A 185 -6.20 -1.84 -4.01
N GLN A 186 -6.54 -2.51 -2.91
CA GLN A 186 -6.69 -1.82 -1.64
C GLN A 186 -6.32 -2.74 -0.47
N ARG A 187 -5.32 -2.34 0.31
CA ARG A 187 -4.76 -3.14 1.38
C ARG A 187 -4.49 -2.28 2.61
N PHE A 188 -4.64 -2.87 3.79
CA PHE A 188 -4.39 -2.21 5.08
C PHE A 188 -3.59 -3.16 5.97
N TRP A 189 -2.56 -2.66 6.64
CA TRP A 189 -1.70 -3.44 7.51
C TRP A 189 -1.65 -2.81 8.91
N PRO A 190 -2.08 -3.52 9.98
CA PRO A 190 -1.83 -3.11 11.35
C PRO A 190 -0.34 -3.30 11.64
N LEU A 191 0.32 -2.24 12.12
CA LEU A 191 1.77 -2.17 12.13
C LEU A 191 2.29 -1.73 13.51
N PRO A 192 2.60 -2.68 14.42
CA PRO A 192 3.26 -2.37 15.67
C PRO A 192 4.72 -1.97 15.37
N ILE A 193 5.14 -0.78 15.79
CA ILE A 193 6.50 -0.28 15.62
C ILE A 193 7.07 0.04 17.00
N ILE A 194 8.32 -0.35 17.22
CA ILE A 194 9.13 0.17 18.31
C ILE A 194 9.98 1.30 17.75
N ALA A 195 9.75 2.50 18.27
CA ALA A 195 10.51 3.68 17.91
C ALA A 195 11.37 4.13 19.10
N LEU A 196 12.27 5.07 18.85
CA LEU A 196 13.04 5.65 19.94
C LEU A 196 12.31 6.85 20.52
N THR A 197 12.48 7.06 21.82
CA THR A 197 12.18 8.31 22.50
C THR A 197 13.41 8.74 23.27
N VAL A 198 13.56 10.03 23.49
CA VAL A 198 14.70 10.60 24.20
C VAL A 198 14.23 11.29 25.47
N ILE A 199 14.96 11.06 26.56
CA ILE A 199 14.80 11.76 27.84
C ILE A 199 16.14 12.29 28.34
N ALA A 200 16.12 13.23 29.28
CA ALA A 200 17.33 13.74 29.92
C ALA A 200 17.99 12.66 30.79
N GLN A 201 19.32 12.49 30.67
CA GLN A 201 20.08 11.50 31.45
C GLN A 201 19.97 11.72 32.96
N SER A 202 19.85 12.96 33.42
CA SER A 202 19.67 13.31 34.84
C SER A 202 18.42 12.68 35.48
N SER A 203 17.49 12.17 34.67
CA SER A 203 16.24 11.55 35.14
C SER A 203 16.34 10.03 35.34
N TYR A 204 17.48 9.39 35.08
CA TYR A 204 17.65 7.95 35.19
C TYR A 204 18.90 7.57 35.99
N SER A 205 18.75 6.64 36.93
CA SER A 205 19.83 6.20 37.85
C SER A 205 20.26 4.74 37.65
N GLY A 206 19.81 4.08 36.58
CA GLY A 206 20.21 2.71 36.23
C GLY A 206 21.42 2.67 35.30
N SER A 207 21.91 1.47 34.97
CA SER A 207 22.92 1.28 33.92
C SER A 207 22.31 1.47 32.53
N TRP A 208 22.98 2.20 31.64
CA TRP A 208 22.57 2.37 30.24
C TRP A 208 23.58 1.73 29.26
N PHE A 209 23.13 1.50 28.03
CA PHE A 209 24.00 1.04 26.94
C PHE A 209 24.76 2.24 26.36
N ASN A 210 26.09 2.14 26.31
CA ASN A 210 26.91 3.10 25.57
C ASN A 210 26.74 2.81 24.08
N MET A 211 26.04 3.70 23.38
CA MET A 211 25.88 3.58 21.93
C MET A 211 27.20 3.93 21.22
N PRO A 212 27.48 3.34 20.05
CA PRO A 212 28.66 3.71 19.28
C PRO A 212 28.64 5.17 18.82
N ASP A 213 29.80 5.79 18.70
CA ASP A 213 29.94 7.22 18.32
C ASP A 213 29.30 7.60 16.98
N TRP A 214 29.15 6.65 16.05
CA TRP A 214 28.51 6.89 14.75
C TRP A 214 26.99 6.96 14.84
N TRP A 215 26.41 6.48 15.93
CA TRP A 215 24.97 6.42 16.17
C TRP A 215 24.54 7.55 17.11
N PRO A 216 23.39 8.22 16.87
CA PRO A 216 22.41 7.97 15.81
C PRO A 216 22.77 8.60 14.45
N LEU A 217 22.33 7.98 13.34
CA LEU A 217 22.56 8.51 11.99
C LEU A 217 21.76 9.79 11.73
N VAL A 218 20.51 9.81 12.17
CA VAL A 218 19.67 11.02 12.21
C VAL A 218 19.82 11.62 13.60
N LYS A 219 20.64 12.66 13.71
CA LYS A 219 20.93 13.30 14.99
C LYS A 219 19.71 14.09 15.49
N PRO A 220 19.20 13.84 16.72
CA PRO A 220 18.18 14.72 17.31
C PRO A 220 18.77 16.11 17.59
N ALA A 221 17.90 17.11 17.58
CA ALA A 221 18.23 18.45 18.03
C ALA A 221 18.55 18.47 19.53
N GLY A 222 19.63 19.14 19.90
CA GLY A 222 20.08 19.27 21.30
C GLY A 222 21.50 18.72 21.52
N ASP A 223 21.95 18.79 22.77
CA ASP A 223 23.25 18.28 23.20
C ASP A 223 23.16 16.77 23.47
N MET A 224 23.86 15.98 22.67
CA MET A 224 23.83 14.51 22.73
C MET A 224 24.31 13.94 24.06
N ASP A 225 25.23 14.64 24.72
CA ASP A 225 25.89 14.17 25.93
C ASP A 225 24.92 14.10 27.13
N ASN A 226 23.75 14.73 27.02
CA ASN A 226 22.72 14.77 28.05
C ASN A 226 21.46 13.95 27.70
N LEU A 227 21.46 13.25 26.57
CA LEU A 227 20.30 12.53 26.07
C LEU A 227 20.41 11.02 26.31
N MET A 228 19.31 10.39 26.71
CA MET A 228 19.17 8.94 26.86
C MET A 228 18.04 8.44 25.98
N PHE A 229 18.30 7.39 25.20
CA PHE A 229 17.32 6.78 24.30
C PHE A 229 16.59 5.62 24.98
N LEU A 230 15.27 5.57 24.76
CA LEU A 230 14.37 4.54 25.25
C LEU A 230 13.56 3.97 24.08
N LEU A 231 13.16 2.70 24.20
CA LEU A 231 12.25 2.07 23.25
C LEU A 231 10.81 2.42 23.62
N LEU A 232 10.10 3.07 22.70
CA LEU A 232 8.69 3.41 22.82
C LEU A 232 7.87 2.54 21.87
N PRO A 233 7.00 1.66 22.39
CA PRO A 233 6.08 0.91 21.58
C PRO A 233 4.95 1.81 21.04
N VAL A 234 4.77 1.83 19.72
CA VAL A 234 3.79 2.65 19.01
C VAL A 234 3.00 1.79 18.03
N LEU A 235 1.73 2.14 17.84
CA LEU A 235 0.88 1.50 16.85
C LEU A 235 0.69 2.42 15.64
N ALA A 236 0.98 1.90 14.46
CA ALA A 236 0.66 2.52 13.18
C ALA A 236 -0.30 1.63 12.39
N ALA A 237 -0.96 2.22 11.39
CA ALA A 237 -1.68 1.49 10.36
C ALA A 237 -1.28 2.09 9.01
N LEU A 238 -0.82 1.23 8.09
CA LEU A 238 -0.47 1.63 6.74
C LEU A 238 -1.54 1.15 5.76
N GLY A 239 -1.76 1.91 4.69
CA GLY A 239 -2.83 1.65 3.74
C GLY A 239 -2.41 1.96 2.31
N TYR A 240 -2.56 0.97 1.43
CA TYR A 240 -2.30 1.09 0.00
C TYR A 240 -3.62 1.14 -0.77
N SER A 241 -3.73 2.05 -1.73
CA SER A 241 -4.84 2.09 -2.68
C SER A 241 -4.35 2.54 -4.06
N ASP A 242 -4.65 1.74 -5.08
CA ASP A 242 -4.29 2.03 -6.47
C ASP A 242 -5.18 1.23 -7.42
N VAL A 243 -5.11 1.48 -8.71
CA VAL A 243 -5.91 0.78 -9.72
C VAL A 243 -5.04 0.26 -10.85
N ALA A 244 -5.33 -0.95 -11.32
CA ALA A 244 -4.61 -1.63 -12.40
C ALA A 244 -5.55 -1.80 -13.61
N ILE A 245 -5.21 -1.15 -14.72
CA ILE A 245 -6.00 -1.14 -15.98
C ILE A 245 -5.12 -1.61 -17.15
N THR A 246 -3.85 -1.24 -17.12
CA THR A 246 -2.85 -1.47 -18.17
C THR A 246 -1.87 -2.57 -17.80
N ASN A 247 -1.84 -2.94 -16.52
CA ASN A 247 -1.00 -3.99 -15.95
C ASN A 247 -1.84 -4.95 -15.11
N SER A 248 -1.28 -6.13 -14.83
CA SER A 248 -1.84 -7.02 -13.81
C SER A 248 -1.72 -6.40 -12.41
N PRO A 249 -2.58 -6.77 -11.44
CA PRO A 249 -2.46 -6.36 -10.03
C PRO A 249 -1.04 -6.50 -9.46
N GLN A 250 -0.36 -7.60 -9.76
CA GLN A 250 0.97 -7.94 -9.30
C GLN A 250 2.02 -6.98 -9.87
N GLU A 251 2.03 -6.77 -11.19
CA GLU A 251 2.95 -5.85 -11.86
C GLU A 251 2.75 -4.42 -11.38
N LYS A 252 1.48 -3.99 -11.28
CA LYS A 252 1.12 -2.66 -10.80
C LYS A 252 1.60 -2.43 -9.37
N SER A 253 1.34 -3.38 -8.47
CA SER A 253 1.81 -3.34 -7.08
C SER A 253 3.33 -3.21 -6.99
N ARG A 254 4.07 -3.99 -7.78
CA ARG A 254 5.55 -3.91 -7.81
C ARG A 254 6.06 -2.56 -8.30
N HIS A 255 5.42 -1.99 -9.33
CA HIS A 255 5.81 -0.68 -9.83
C HIS A 255 5.54 0.43 -8.81
N SER A 256 4.36 0.44 -8.18
CA SER A 256 4.02 1.41 -7.14
C SER A 256 4.95 1.28 -5.93
N ALA A 257 5.28 0.05 -5.51
CA ALA A 257 6.29 -0.21 -4.47
C ALA A 257 7.67 0.34 -4.83
N LEU A 258 8.14 0.12 -6.07
CA LEU A 258 9.46 0.60 -6.50
C LEU A 258 9.55 2.12 -6.46
N LEU A 259 8.53 2.82 -6.99
CA LEU A 259 8.48 4.28 -6.95
C LEU A 259 8.48 4.81 -5.51
N LEU A 260 7.70 4.17 -4.63
CA LEU A 260 7.63 4.56 -3.23
C LEU A 260 8.95 4.28 -2.48
N ALA A 261 9.62 3.17 -2.80
CA ALA A 261 10.92 2.83 -2.22
C ALA A 261 12.01 3.85 -2.62
N VAL A 262 12.06 4.26 -3.90
CA VAL A 262 12.99 5.29 -4.36
C VAL A 262 12.72 6.61 -3.65
N TYR A 263 11.46 7.00 -3.51
CA TYR A 263 11.05 8.17 -2.74
C TYR A 263 11.51 8.08 -1.28
N SER A 264 11.24 6.97 -0.59
CA SER A 264 11.56 6.83 0.83
C SER A 264 13.06 6.79 1.10
N ILE A 265 13.84 6.11 0.25
CA ILE A 265 15.32 6.06 0.38
C ILE A 265 15.90 7.46 0.16
N SER A 266 15.41 8.19 -0.84
CA SER A 266 15.84 9.56 -1.11
C SER A 266 15.51 10.49 0.06
N LEU A 267 14.28 10.42 0.60
CA LEU A 267 13.87 11.24 1.74
C LEU A 267 14.67 10.90 3.00
N LEU A 268 14.98 9.62 3.25
CA LEU A 268 15.82 9.21 4.37
C LEU A 268 17.24 9.79 4.24
N GLY A 269 17.84 9.72 3.05
CA GLY A 269 19.15 10.32 2.77
C GLY A 269 19.17 11.84 2.99
N LEU A 270 18.12 12.54 2.53
CA LEU A 270 17.97 13.97 2.76
C LEU A 270 17.77 14.31 4.24
N SER A 271 17.05 13.46 4.99
CA SER A 271 16.84 13.62 6.43
C SER A 271 18.13 13.46 7.21
N ILE A 272 18.95 12.45 6.86
CA ILE A 272 20.28 12.26 7.43
C ILE A 272 21.13 13.51 7.15
N ALA A 273 21.23 13.94 5.89
CA ALA A 273 22.01 15.13 5.52
C ALA A 273 21.55 16.39 6.29
N ALA A 274 20.24 16.62 6.41
CA ALA A 274 19.68 17.75 7.14
C ALA A 274 19.92 17.69 8.66
N SER A 275 20.15 16.51 9.23
CA SER A 275 20.49 16.35 10.65
C SER A 275 21.93 16.76 10.96
N HIS A 276 22.86 16.63 10.02
CA HIS A 276 24.25 17.10 10.18
C HIS A 276 24.42 18.56 9.72
N TYR A 277 23.60 19.03 8.78
CA TYR A 277 23.68 20.36 8.21
C TYR A 277 22.30 21.05 8.24
N ARG A 278 22.03 21.77 9.34
CA ARG A 278 20.70 22.34 9.61
C ARG A 278 20.21 23.30 8.52
N GLN A 279 21.12 23.90 7.76
CA GLN A 279 20.83 24.80 6.63
C GLN A 279 20.00 24.10 5.53
N PHE A 280 20.08 22.77 5.42
CA PHE A 280 19.38 22.00 4.40
C PHE A 280 18.00 21.48 4.84
N THR A 281 17.53 21.79 6.04
CA THR A 281 16.25 21.29 6.59
C THR A 281 15.02 21.61 5.74
N LEU A 282 15.04 22.70 4.98
CA LEU A 282 13.95 23.04 4.07
C LEU A 282 13.80 22.03 2.91
N ILE A 283 14.89 21.39 2.49
CA ILE A 283 14.90 20.47 1.35
C ILE A 283 14.04 19.23 1.62
N PRO A 284 14.26 18.41 2.67
CA PRO A 284 13.39 17.27 2.94
C PRO A 284 11.95 17.69 3.26
N ALA A 285 11.74 18.85 3.90
CA ALA A 285 10.42 19.38 4.22
C ALA A 285 9.56 19.65 2.96
N LEU A 286 10.15 20.20 1.91
CA LEU A 286 9.49 20.40 0.61
C LEU A 286 9.44 19.11 -0.20
N PHE A 287 10.52 18.32 -0.18
CA PHE A 287 10.63 17.08 -0.95
C PHE A 287 9.55 16.08 -0.57
N ALA A 288 9.27 15.89 0.73
CA ALA A 288 8.32 14.90 1.21
C ALA A 288 6.93 15.00 0.52
N PRO A 289 6.17 16.12 0.65
CA PRO A 289 4.86 16.23 0.01
C PRO A 289 4.93 16.31 -1.52
N VAL A 290 5.93 17.00 -2.09
CA VAL A 290 6.02 17.21 -3.55
C VAL A 290 6.38 15.92 -4.27
N ALA A 291 7.44 15.24 -3.82
CA ALA A 291 7.87 13.99 -4.43
C ALA A 291 6.86 12.88 -4.20
N HIS A 292 6.17 12.84 -3.05
CA HIS A 292 5.09 11.88 -2.86
C HIS A 292 3.88 12.15 -3.77
N GLU A 293 3.42 13.39 -3.93
CA GLU A 293 2.35 13.68 -4.90
C GLU A 293 2.82 13.30 -6.32
N PHE A 294 4.09 13.51 -6.64
CA PHE A 294 4.67 13.08 -7.92
C PHE A 294 4.62 11.56 -8.11
N THR A 295 4.93 10.74 -7.09
CA THR A 295 4.83 9.27 -7.22
C THR A 295 3.39 8.82 -7.50
N ILE A 296 2.41 9.42 -6.83
CA ILE A 296 0.98 9.14 -7.05
C ILE A 296 0.56 9.52 -8.47
N VAL A 297 0.86 10.75 -8.88
CA VAL A 297 0.46 11.28 -10.20
C VAL A 297 1.12 10.50 -11.33
N LEU A 298 2.39 10.15 -11.19
CA LEU A 298 3.10 9.31 -12.15
C LEU A 298 2.46 7.93 -12.27
N GLY A 299 2.15 7.29 -11.14
CA GLY A 299 1.52 5.98 -11.08
C GLY A 299 0.12 5.95 -11.68
N GLN A 300 -0.71 6.96 -11.40
CA GLN A 300 -2.06 7.09 -11.94
C GLN A 300 -2.06 7.42 -13.45
N ASN A 301 -1.20 8.34 -13.87
CA ASN A 301 -1.11 8.71 -15.28
C ASN A 301 -0.70 7.54 -16.16
N ARG A 302 0.20 6.68 -15.68
CA ARG A 302 0.62 5.48 -16.42
C ARG A 302 -0.56 4.55 -16.70
N GLU A 303 -1.43 4.34 -15.72
CA GLU A 303 -2.60 3.46 -15.84
C GLU A 303 -3.74 4.10 -16.65
N LEU A 304 -4.03 5.38 -16.42
CA LEU A 304 -5.20 6.03 -17.02
C LEU A 304 -4.94 6.54 -18.44
N LYS A 305 -3.68 6.77 -18.82
CA LYS A 305 -3.28 7.13 -20.20
C LYS A 305 -2.78 5.94 -21.01
N GLY A 306 -2.32 4.88 -20.36
CA GLY A 306 -1.77 3.72 -21.04
C GLY A 306 -2.81 2.95 -21.87
N LYS A 307 -2.34 1.91 -22.57
CA LYS A 307 -3.20 1.02 -23.35
C LYS A 307 -3.83 -0.01 -22.42
N PRO A 308 -5.16 -0.01 -22.23
CA PRO A 308 -5.84 -0.95 -21.34
C PRO A 308 -5.71 -2.38 -21.88
N ILE A 309 -5.57 -3.34 -20.97
CA ILE A 309 -5.44 -4.77 -21.31
C ILE A 309 -6.74 -5.56 -21.05
N TYR A 310 -7.71 -4.95 -20.37
CA TYR A 310 -9.01 -5.53 -20.02
C TYR A 310 -10.13 -4.89 -20.84
N ILE A 311 -10.10 -5.08 -22.15
CA ILE A 311 -11.06 -4.50 -23.10
C ILE A 311 -11.83 -5.59 -23.85
N HIS A 312 -13.01 -5.21 -24.33
CA HIS A 312 -13.84 -6.06 -25.18
C HIS A 312 -13.08 -6.44 -26.47
N PRO A 313 -12.82 -7.74 -26.73
CA PRO A 313 -12.05 -8.17 -27.89
C PRO A 313 -12.92 -8.23 -29.17
N PRO A 314 -12.32 -8.20 -30.38
CA PRO A 314 -13.07 -8.27 -31.64
C PRO A 314 -13.84 -9.58 -31.85
N LYS A 315 -13.32 -10.70 -31.33
CA LYS A 315 -13.95 -12.03 -31.36
C LYS A 315 -13.84 -12.64 -29.97
N GLY A 316 -14.91 -13.29 -29.53
CA GLY A 316 -14.98 -13.90 -28.22
C GLY A 316 -15.42 -12.93 -27.12
N ILE A 317 -15.38 -13.41 -25.88
CA ILE A 317 -15.57 -12.58 -24.68
C ILE A 317 -14.42 -12.81 -23.71
N MET A 318 -13.80 -11.72 -23.25
CA MET A 318 -12.65 -11.79 -22.36
C MET A 318 -13.08 -11.91 -20.89
N VAL A 319 -12.42 -12.82 -20.18
CA VAL A 319 -12.51 -13.03 -18.74
C VAL A 319 -11.76 -11.91 -18.01
N LEU A 320 -12.43 -11.18 -17.13
CA LEU A 320 -11.79 -10.24 -16.20
C LEU A 320 -11.31 -10.97 -14.94
N GLU A 321 -12.17 -11.77 -14.31
CA GLU A 321 -11.80 -12.58 -13.13
C GLU A 321 -12.66 -13.84 -13.03
N THR A 322 -12.07 -14.92 -12.53
CA THR A 322 -12.74 -16.21 -12.31
C THR A 322 -12.88 -16.48 -10.81
N VAL A 323 -14.09 -16.82 -10.35
CA VAL A 323 -14.37 -17.21 -8.96
C VAL A 323 -13.72 -18.55 -8.66
N ARG A 324 -13.03 -18.67 -7.53
CA ARG A 324 -12.40 -19.93 -7.12
C ARG A 324 -13.45 -21.02 -6.90
N GLY A 325 -13.15 -22.22 -7.41
CA GLY A 325 -14.03 -23.38 -7.27
C GLY A 325 -15.28 -23.33 -8.16
N SER A 326 -15.48 -22.28 -8.95
CA SER A 326 -16.55 -22.22 -9.95
C SER A 326 -16.31 -23.17 -11.13
N VAL A 327 -17.34 -23.34 -11.96
CA VAL A 327 -17.26 -24.08 -13.23
C VAL A 327 -16.13 -23.53 -14.11
N GLY A 328 -16.01 -22.20 -14.22
CA GLY A 328 -14.94 -21.56 -14.98
C GLY A 328 -13.55 -21.88 -14.43
N SER A 329 -13.38 -21.85 -13.11
CA SER A 329 -12.11 -22.18 -12.46
C SER A 329 -11.73 -23.65 -12.68
N GLN A 330 -12.71 -24.57 -12.66
CA GLN A 330 -12.47 -25.99 -12.89
C GLN A 330 -12.14 -26.31 -14.36
N LEU A 331 -12.65 -25.50 -15.30
CA LEU A 331 -12.26 -25.53 -16.73
C LEU A 331 -10.89 -24.88 -17.00
N GLY A 332 -10.26 -24.29 -15.98
CA GLY A 332 -8.95 -23.66 -16.07
C GLY A 332 -8.95 -22.21 -16.57
N LEU A 333 -10.12 -21.55 -16.63
CA LEU A 333 -10.22 -20.15 -17.03
C LEU A 333 -9.50 -19.23 -16.05
N ASP A 334 -8.65 -18.37 -16.61
CA ASP A 334 -7.90 -17.36 -15.88
C ASP A 334 -8.16 -15.96 -16.44
N THR A 335 -7.66 -14.96 -15.72
CA THR A 335 -7.77 -13.55 -16.08
C THR A 335 -7.16 -13.29 -17.47
N ARG A 336 -7.93 -12.66 -18.35
CA ARG A 336 -7.66 -12.34 -19.77
C ARG A 336 -7.85 -13.47 -20.77
N ASP A 337 -8.27 -14.66 -20.35
CA ASP A 337 -8.65 -15.69 -21.32
C ASP A 337 -9.83 -15.22 -22.17
N ILE A 338 -9.88 -15.63 -23.44
CA ILE A 338 -10.94 -15.22 -24.37
C ILE A 338 -11.78 -16.45 -24.70
N ILE A 339 -13.02 -16.49 -24.20
CA ILE A 339 -13.96 -17.55 -24.53
C ILE A 339 -14.46 -17.33 -25.95
N LEU A 340 -14.32 -18.35 -26.79
CA LEU A 340 -14.72 -18.31 -28.20
C LEU A 340 -16.08 -18.98 -28.40
N THR A 341 -16.25 -20.17 -27.81
CA THR A 341 -17.48 -20.93 -27.91
C THR A 341 -17.88 -21.53 -26.56
N ILE A 342 -19.19 -21.67 -26.35
CA ILE A 342 -19.78 -22.39 -25.22
C ILE A 342 -20.83 -23.34 -25.80
N ASN A 343 -20.72 -24.63 -25.52
CA ASN A 343 -21.61 -25.67 -26.05
C ASN A 343 -21.76 -25.60 -27.59
N GLY A 344 -20.66 -25.32 -28.29
CA GLY A 344 -20.63 -25.18 -29.75
C GLY A 344 -21.21 -23.87 -30.31
N MET A 345 -21.71 -22.96 -29.48
CA MET A 345 -22.18 -21.64 -29.93
C MET A 345 -21.10 -20.59 -29.75
N GLU A 346 -20.87 -19.75 -30.77
CA GLU A 346 -19.97 -18.60 -30.66
C GLU A 346 -20.52 -17.55 -29.67
N VAL A 347 -19.64 -17.01 -28.82
CA VAL A 347 -20.00 -16.02 -27.80
C VAL A 347 -19.15 -14.77 -27.92
N ASN A 348 -19.77 -13.60 -28.04
CA ASN A 348 -19.08 -12.32 -28.17
C ASN A 348 -19.51 -11.29 -27.13
N ASN A 349 -20.52 -11.60 -26.31
CA ASN A 349 -21.01 -10.72 -25.26
C ASN A 349 -21.65 -11.51 -24.11
N LYS A 350 -21.90 -10.82 -22.99
CA LYS A 350 -22.40 -11.43 -21.75
C LYS A 350 -23.75 -12.14 -21.95
N PHE A 351 -24.61 -11.58 -22.80
CA PHE A 351 -25.92 -12.13 -23.11
C PHE A 351 -25.79 -13.46 -23.86
N GLN A 352 -25.00 -13.50 -24.95
CA GLN A 352 -24.71 -14.72 -25.70
C GLN A 352 -24.04 -15.79 -24.82
N ALA A 353 -23.11 -15.40 -23.94
CA ALA A 353 -22.50 -16.34 -23.00
C ALA A 353 -23.53 -16.94 -22.04
N SER A 354 -24.48 -16.14 -21.55
CA SER A 354 -25.57 -16.61 -20.70
C SER A 354 -26.53 -17.55 -21.43
N GLU A 355 -26.93 -17.20 -22.66
CA GLU A 355 -27.77 -18.06 -23.51
C GLU A 355 -27.08 -19.39 -23.82
N ALA A 356 -25.80 -19.32 -24.20
CA ALA A 356 -25.04 -20.50 -24.56
C ALA A 356 -24.85 -21.46 -23.37
N MET A 357 -24.69 -20.91 -22.16
CA MET A 357 -24.67 -21.67 -20.91
C MET A 357 -26.01 -22.32 -20.55
N ALA A 358 -27.13 -21.73 -20.99
CA ALA A 358 -28.48 -22.21 -20.70
C ALA A 358 -28.89 -23.41 -21.58
N VAL A 359 -28.26 -23.61 -22.73
CA VAL A 359 -28.53 -24.76 -23.63
C VAL A 359 -28.32 -26.10 -22.93
N ASN A 360 -27.28 -26.22 -22.10
CA ASN A 360 -27.00 -27.43 -21.33
C ASN A 360 -26.92 -27.12 -19.83
N GLY A 361 -27.89 -27.64 -19.07
CA GLY A 361 -28.01 -27.39 -17.64
C GLY A 361 -27.04 -28.16 -16.74
N TRP A 362 -26.51 -29.30 -17.19
CA TRP A 362 -25.80 -30.28 -16.33
C TRP A 362 -24.40 -30.66 -16.85
N TRP A 363 -24.02 -30.14 -18.02
CA TRP A 363 -22.65 -30.18 -18.53
C TRP A 363 -22.37 -28.91 -19.34
N THR A 364 -21.10 -28.61 -19.54
CA THR A 364 -20.67 -27.51 -20.40
C THR A 364 -19.37 -27.87 -21.09
N GLU A 365 -19.33 -27.60 -22.38
CA GLU A 365 -18.12 -27.60 -23.18
C GLU A 365 -17.75 -26.17 -23.55
N MET A 366 -16.46 -25.87 -23.58
CA MET A 366 -15.97 -24.53 -23.83
C MET A 366 -14.66 -24.56 -24.61
N GLU A 367 -14.57 -23.71 -25.63
CA GLU A 367 -13.31 -23.38 -26.27
C GLU A 367 -12.91 -21.96 -25.90
N TYR A 368 -11.68 -21.79 -25.43
CA TYR A 368 -11.14 -20.50 -25.06
C TYR A 368 -9.68 -20.37 -25.48
N ARG A 369 -9.25 -19.15 -25.75
CA ARG A 369 -7.85 -18.81 -25.98
C ARG A 369 -7.20 -18.49 -24.65
N ASP A 370 -6.18 -19.26 -24.28
CA ASP A 370 -5.39 -19.04 -23.07
C ASP A 370 -4.56 -17.76 -23.20
N SER A 371 -4.62 -16.90 -22.17
CA SER A 371 -3.95 -15.60 -22.16
C SER A 371 -2.42 -15.69 -22.01
N ARG A 372 -1.89 -16.82 -21.53
CA ARG A 372 -0.45 -17.04 -21.32
C ARG A 372 0.21 -17.68 -22.53
N SER A 373 -0.37 -18.75 -23.06
CA SER A 373 0.18 -19.47 -24.23
C SER A 373 -0.35 -18.95 -25.57
N GLY A 374 -1.51 -18.32 -25.59
CA GLY A 374 -2.20 -17.91 -26.83
C GLY A 374 -2.86 -19.06 -27.58
N GLU A 375 -2.76 -20.30 -27.08
CA GLU A 375 -3.34 -21.49 -27.67
C GLU A 375 -4.84 -21.58 -27.40
N ILE A 376 -5.56 -22.23 -28.30
CA ILE A 376 -6.97 -22.57 -28.09
C ILE A 376 -7.01 -23.87 -27.27
N LYS A 377 -7.67 -23.80 -26.11
CA LYS A 377 -7.94 -24.93 -25.24
C LYS A 377 -9.43 -25.25 -25.30
N GLN A 378 -9.73 -26.53 -25.18
CA GLN A 378 -11.08 -27.06 -25.09
C GLN A 378 -11.23 -27.77 -23.75
N GLY A 379 -12.32 -27.49 -23.06
CA GLY A 379 -12.62 -28.10 -21.77
C GLY A 379 -14.06 -28.59 -21.72
N PHE A 380 -14.26 -29.74 -21.08
CA PHE A 380 -15.57 -30.32 -20.81
C PHE A 380 -15.72 -30.54 -19.31
N ILE A 381 -16.88 -30.19 -18.76
CA ILE A 381 -17.17 -30.43 -17.35
C ILE A 381 -18.65 -30.72 -17.09
N ARG A 382 -18.91 -31.60 -16.12
CA ARG A 382 -20.25 -31.81 -15.56
C ARG A 382 -20.45 -30.86 -14.38
N LYS A 383 -21.60 -30.21 -14.33
CA LYS A 383 -21.96 -29.19 -13.32
C LYS A 383 -23.32 -29.51 -12.72
N LYS A 384 -23.63 -28.94 -11.55
CA LYS A 384 -24.98 -29.01 -11.00
C LYS A 384 -25.94 -28.18 -11.85
N VAL A 385 -27.20 -28.60 -11.90
CA VAL A 385 -28.24 -27.83 -12.61
C VAL A 385 -28.33 -26.43 -12.00
N GLY A 386 -28.20 -25.42 -12.85
CA GLY A 386 -28.25 -24.01 -12.44
C GLY A 386 -26.95 -23.47 -11.83
N GLU A 387 -25.86 -24.25 -11.80
CA GLU A 387 -24.56 -23.77 -11.33
C GLU A 387 -23.99 -22.73 -12.32
N PRO A 388 -23.66 -21.50 -11.85
CA PRO A 388 -23.18 -20.44 -12.73
C PRO A 388 -21.75 -20.71 -13.21
N LEU A 389 -21.35 -20.07 -14.32
CA LEU A 389 -19.97 -20.14 -14.80
C LEU A 389 -18.97 -19.63 -13.77
N GLY A 390 -19.37 -18.64 -12.96
CA GLY A 390 -18.53 -18.00 -11.94
C GLY A 390 -17.39 -17.19 -12.53
N VAL A 391 -17.67 -16.43 -13.58
CA VAL A 391 -16.72 -15.56 -14.28
C VAL A 391 -17.30 -14.17 -14.39
N ILE A 392 -16.48 -13.15 -14.14
CA ILE A 392 -16.76 -11.76 -14.51
C ILE A 392 -16.07 -11.48 -15.83
N PHE A 393 -16.83 -10.97 -16.79
CA PHE A 393 -16.31 -10.54 -18.08
C PHE A 393 -15.83 -9.10 -18.05
N VAL A 394 -14.97 -8.72 -19.00
CA VAL A 394 -14.69 -7.32 -19.28
C VAL A 394 -15.97 -6.57 -19.66
N PRO A 395 -16.03 -5.23 -19.48
CA PRO A 395 -17.21 -4.49 -19.85
C PRO A 395 -17.41 -4.49 -21.38
N GLY A 396 -18.66 -4.60 -21.81
CA GLY A 396 -19.10 -4.50 -23.20
C GLY A 396 -20.08 -3.35 -23.43
N PRO A 397 -20.65 -3.25 -24.65
CA PRO A 397 -21.66 -2.24 -24.95
C PRO A 397 -22.85 -2.30 -23.97
N GLY A 398 -23.22 -1.16 -23.39
CA GLY A 398 -24.33 -1.05 -22.43
C GLY A 398 -23.94 -1.18 -20.95
N ASP A 399 -22.72 -1.62 -20.64
CA ASP A 399 -22.22 -1.61 -19.26
C ASP A 399 -21.94 -0.18 -18.76
N VAL A 400 -22.04 0.00 -17.43
CA VAL A 400 -21.74 1.27 -16.76
C VAL A 400 -20.51 1.15 -15.86
N ALA A 401 -19.74 2.23 -15.78
CA ALA A 401 -18.62 2.31 -14.85
C ALA A 401 -19.15 2.31 -13.41
N ASN A 402 -18.66 1.37 -12.60
CA ASN A 402 -18.97 1.28 -11.17
C ASN A 402 -17.94 2.03 -10.30
N VAL A 403 -16.79 2.40 -10.89
CA VAL A 403 -15.78 3.28 -10.26
C VAL A 403 -15.51 4.47 -11.16
N LYS A 404 -15.71 5.68 -10.60
CA LYS A 404 -15.39 6.95 -11.27
C LYS A 404 -14.07 7.50 -10.72
N PHE A 405 -13.08 7.69 -11.59
CA PHE A 405 -11.91 8.49 -11.25
C PHE A 405 -12.23 9.96 -11.46
N ASN A 406 -11.93 10.79 -10.46
CA ASN A 406 -11.90 12.23 -10.65
C ASN A 406 -10.44 12.70 -10.72
N PRO A 407 -9.87 12.83 -11.94
CA PRO A 407 -8.48 13.25 -12.13
C PRO A 407 -8.21 14.68 -11.67
N GLU A 408 -9.23 15.51 -11.46
CA GLU A 408 -9.09 16.92 -11.04
C GLU A 408 -8.83 17.09 -9.54
N ASN A 409 -8.77 15.99 -8.80
CA ASN A 409 -8.52 16.04 -7.37
C ASN A 409 -7.04 16.18 -7.00
N SER A 410 -6.09 15.97 -7.92
CA SER A 410 -4.64 16.14 -7.66
C SER A 410 -4.19 17.60 -7.71
N PHE A 411 -3.29 18.02 -6.80
CA PHE A 411 -2.79 19.39 -6.76
C PHE A 411 -1.91 19.67 -8.00
N LEU A 412 -1.06 18.70 -8.35
CA LEU A 412 -0.25 18.77 -9.56
C LEU A 412 -1.10 18.60 -10.82
N SER A 413 -2.20 17.83 -10.81
CA SER A 413 -3.08 17.76 -11.99
C SER A 413 -3.88 19.04 -12.22
N ARG A 414 -4.05 19.91 -11.21
CA ARG A 414 -4.63 21.26 -11.39
C ARG A 414 -3.64 22.26 -11.99
N ILE A 415 -2.36 22.14 -11.63
CA ILE A 415 -1.29 23.03 -12.12
C ILE A 415 -0.78 22.58 -13.49
N TRP A 416 -0.73 21.27 -13.73
CA TRP A 416 -0.35 20.66 -15.00
C TRP A 416 -1.46 19.71 -15.48
N PRO A 417 -2.58 20.25 -15.99
CA PRO A 417 -3.69 19.43 -16.44
C PRO A 417 -3.25 18.50 -17.57
N PRO A 418 -3.67 17.22 -17.56
CA PRO A 418 -3.53 16.39 -18.76
C PRO A 418 -4.23 17.10 -19.93
N LYS A 419 -3.64 17.05 -21.14
CA LYS A 419 -4.24 17.62 -22.34
C LYS A 419 -5.71 17.17 -22.43
N LYS A 420 -6.62 18.15 -22.40
CA LYS A 420 -8.05 17.93 -22.53
C LYS A 420 -8.34 17.52 -23.98
N ASP A 421 -8.31 16.23 -24.27
CA ASP A 421 -9.15 15.66 -25.34
C ASP A 421 -10.56 15.33 -24.79
N TYR A 422 -10.85 15.78 -23.57
CA TYR A 422 -12.08 15.54 -22.84
C TYR A 422 -12.97 16.79 -22.88
N GLN A 423 -13.80 16.89 -23.92
CA GLN A 423 -15.12 17.54 -23.96
C GLN A 423 -15.55 17.69 -25.43
N GLN A 424 -16.08 16.63 -26.03
CA GLN A 424 -17.05 16.67 -27.16
C GLN A 424 -17.27 15.25 -27.68
N SER A 425 -18.14 14.48 -27.01
CA SER A 425 -18.97 13.45 -27.68
C SER A 425 -19.81 12.70 -26.65
N ALA A 426 -20.90 13.32 -26.23
CA ALA A 426 -22.19 12.64 -26.10
C ALA A 426 -23.28 13.72 -26.28
N PRO A 427 -24.27 13.50 -27.17
CA PRO A 427 -25.43 14.40 -27.30
C PRO A 427 -26.32 14.42 -26.05
#